data_AF-A0A536WEK6-F1
#
_entry.id   AF-A0A536WEK6-F1
#
_cell.length_a   1.000
_cell.length_b   1.000
_cell.length_c   1.000
_cell.angle_alpha   90.00
_cell.angle_beta   90.00
_cell.angle_gamma   90.00
#
_symmetry.space_group_name_H-M   'P 1'
#
loop_
_entity.id
_entity.type
_entity.pdbx_description
1 polymer ?
#
loop_
_entity_poly.entity_id
_entity_poly.type
_entity_poly.pdbx_seq_one_letter_code
_entity_poly.pdbx_strand_id
1 'polypeptide(L)' 'MVPAGTPRPVIDRLAGWFNEINRDAETHEFLRRQAAVAFPGTPESMAALLKSETERWGRYVKLAKIEPQ' A
#
# COMPACT_ATOMS: atom_id res chain seq x y z
N MET A 1 -3.86 -5.33 0.91
CA MET A 1 -5.33 -5.29 1.11
C MET A 1 -5.84 -6.71 1.27
N VAL A 2 -6.94 -6.92 1.98
CA VAL A 2 -7.58 -8.23 2.20
C VAL A 2 -9.08 -8.11 1.93
N PRO A 3 -9.83 -9.21 1.71
CA PRO A 3 -11.28 -9.16 1.51
C PRO A 3 -12.01 -8.45 2.66
N ALA A 4 -13.13 -7.80 2.33
CA ALA A 4 -14.02 -7.23 3.34
C ALA A 4 -14.50 -8.32 4.31
N GLY A 5 -14.51 -8.01 5.60
CA GLY A 5 -14.89 -8.96 6.66
C GLY A 5 -13.76 -9.89 7.11
N THR A 6 -12.53 -9.77 6.57
CA THR A 6 -11.38 -10.51 7.11
C THR A 6 -11.21 -10.23 8.61
N PRO A 7 -11.18 -11.25 9.48
CA PRO A 7 -11.05 -11.04 10.92
C PRO A 7 -9.78 -10.28 11.31
N ARG A 8 -9.90 -9.39 12.29
CA ARG A 8 -8.79 -8.54 12.74
C ARG A 8 -7.50 -9.30 13.10
N PRO A 9 -7.55 -10.45 13.80
CA PRO A 9 -6.34 -11.20 14.11
C PRO A 9 -5.58 -11.72 12.87
N VAL A 10 -6.27 -12.01 11.77
CA VAL A 10 -5.65 -12.42 10.51
C VAL A 10 -4.94 -11.24 9.86
N ILE A 11 -5.58 -10.06 9.88
CA ILE A 11 -4.99 -8.81 9.37
C ILE A 11 -3.72 -8.49 10.13
N ASP A 12 -3.78 -8.55 11.47
CA ASP A 12 -2.64 -8.21 12.32
C ASP A 12 -1.47 -9.19 12.11
N ARG A 13 -1.75 -10.49 11.94
CA ARG A 13 -0.73 -11.50 11.64
C ARG A 13 -0.04 -11.24 10.30
N LEU A 14 -0.81 -10.97 9.24
CA LEU A 14 -0.25 -10.65 7.92
C LEU A 14 0.60 -9.37 7.99
N ALA A 15 0.10 -8.32 8.64
CA ALA A 15 0.83 -7.07 8.81
C ALA A 15 2.16 -7.28 9.56
N GLY A 16 2.17 -8.13 10.58
CA GLY A 16 3.38 -8.54 11.29
C GLY A 16 4.44 -9.11 10.36
N TRP A 17 4.09 -10.12 9.57
CA TRP A 17 5.00 -10.74 8.62
C TRP A 17 5.50 -9.77 7.54
N PHE A 18 4.62 -8.93 6.99
CA PHE A 18 5.06 -7.91 6.03
C PHE A 18 6.06 -6.94 6.64
N ASN A 19 5.90 -6.57 7.91
CA ASN A 19 6.84 -5.69 8.59
C ASN A 19 8.18 -6.37 8.88
N GLU A 20 8.18 -7.68 9.17
CA GLU A 20 9.42 -8.46 9.31
C GLU A 20 10.18 -8.54 7.99
N ILE A 21 9.49 -8.90 6.91
CA ILE A 21 10.07 -9.01 5.56
C ILE A 21 10.63 -7.66 5.10
N ASN A 22 9.90 -6.57 5.33
CA ASN A 22 10.35 -5.23 4.94
C ASN A 22 11.53 -4.71 5.77
N ARG A 23 11.95 -5.38 6.85
CA ARG A 23 13.17 -5.04 7.61
C ARG A 23 14.38 -5.86 7.17
N ASP A 24 14.16 -6.88 6.35
CA ASP A 24 15.21 -7.77 5.88
C ASP A 24 16.07 -7.09 4.80
N ALA A 25 17.39 -7.22 4.94
CA ALA A 25 18.34 -6.52 4.07
C ALA A 25 18.34 -7.08 2.65
N GLU A 26 18.14 -8.39 2.48
CA GLU A 26 18.03 -9.02 1.16
C GLU A 26 16.78 -8.52 0.44
N THR A 27 15.66 -8.40 1.15
CA THR A 27 14.42 -7.81 0.62
C THR A 27 14.63 -6.37 0.15
N HIS A 28 15.33 -5.55 0.92
CA HIS A 28 15.64 -4.18 0.51
C HIS A 28 16.49 -4.11 -0.76
N GLU A 29 17.50 -4.96 -0.87
CA GLU A 29 18.36 -5.03 -2.04
C GLU A 29 17.58 -5.50 -3.28
N PHE A 30 16.74 -6.53 -3.12
CA PHE A 30 15.87 -7.03 -4.17
C PHE A 30 14.91 -5.94 -4.71
N LEU A 31 14.30 -5.17 -3.83
CA LEU A 31 13.41 -4.06 -4.23
C LEU A 31 14.20 -2.93 -4.90
N ARG A 32 15.37 -2.57 -4.39
CA ARG A 32 16.23 -1.53 -4.99
C ARG A 32 16.62 -1.84 -6.42
N ARG A 33 16.94 -3.10 -6.73
CA ARG A 33 17.24 -3.55 -8.10
C ARG A 33 16.09 -3.35 -9.08
N GLN A 34 14.86 -3.25 -8.57
CA GLN A 34 13.64 -3.00 -9.36
C GLN A 34 13.20 -1.53 -9.31
N ALA A 35 14.06 -0.63 -8.82
CA ALA A 35 13.73 0.76 -8.54
C ALA A 35 12.51 0.93 -7.61
N ALA A 36 12.25 -0.08 -6.77
CA ALA A 36 11.20 -0.06 -5.76
C ALA A 36 11.78 0.26 -4.38
N VAL A 37 10.98 0.92 -3.56
CA VAL A 37 11.30 1.20 -2.15
C VAL A 37 10.21 0.55 -1.31
N ALA A 38 10.63 -0.19 -0.29
CA ALA A 38 9.69 -0.73 0.69
C ALA A 38 8.91 0.42 1.34
N PHE A 39 7.58 0.28 1.39
CA PHE A 39 6.72 1.23 2.08
C PHE A 39 6.36 0.66 3.46
N PRO A 40 7.08 1.04 4.53
CA PRO A 40 6.75 0.59 5.88
C PRO A 40 5.46 1.28 6.36
N GLY A 41 4.62 0.56 7.11
CA GLY A 41 3.40 1.14 7.65
C GLY A 41 2.50 0.14 8.40
N THR A 42 1.34 0.61 8.81
CA THR A 42 0.27 -0.20 9.41
C THR A 42 -0.87 -0.41 8.41
N PRO A 43 -1.78 -1.37 8.65
CA PRO A 43 -3.00 -1.50 7.86
C PRO A 43 -3.79 -0.18 7.76
N GLU A 44 -3.82 0.60 8.85
CA GLU A 44 -4.50 1.89 8.92
C GLU A 44 -3.79 2.96 8.08
N SER A 45 -2.45 3.02 8.11
CA SER A 45 -1.70 3.97 7.29
C SER A 45 -1.87 3.67 5.80
N MET A 46 -1.96 2.39 5.42
CA MET A 46 -2.28 1.98 4.05
C MET A 46 -3.69 2.42 3.64
N ALA A 47 -4.69 2.23 4.51
CA ALA A 47 -6.05 2.70 4.24
C ALA A 47 -6.14 4.22 4.08
N ALA A 48 -5.43 4.97 4.94
CA ALA A 48 -5.34 6.42 4.86
C ALA A 48 -4.68 6.88 3.55
N LEU A 49 -3.57 6.23 3.15
CA LEU A 49 -2.89 6.50 1.90
C LEU A 49 -3.84 6.32 0.71
N LEU A 50 -4.50 5.16 0.61
CA LEU A 50 -5.42 4.87 -0.48
C LEU A 50 -6.54 5.91 -0.58
N LYS A 51 -7.11 6.34 0.56
CA LYS A 51 -8.12 7.40 0.58
C LYS A 51 -7.56 8.70 0.01
N SER A 52 -6.42 9.15 0.53
CA SER A 52 -5.79 10.41 0.12
C SER A 52 -5.39 10.42 -1.36
N GLU A 53 -4.85 9.30 -1.85
CA GLU A 53 -4.42 9.14 -3.24
C GLU A 53 -5.63 9.08 -4.18
N THR A 54 -6.68 8.34 -3.82
CA THR A 54 -7.92 8.29 -4.61
C THR A 54 -8.51 9.69 -4.79
N GLU A 55 -8.60 10.47 -3.72
CA GLU A 55 -9.09 11.85 -3.77
C GLU A 55 -8.18 12.74 -4.63
N ARG A 56 -6.86 12.62 -4.47
CA ARG A 56 -5.87 13.42 -5.21
C ARG A 56 -5.90 13.14 -6.71
N TRP A 57 -5.80 11.87 -7.08
CA TRP A 57 -5.85 11.46 -8.49
C TRP A 57 -7.20 11.73 -9.12
N GLY A 58 -8.30 11.59 -8.37
CA GLY A 58 -9.63 11.99 -8.83
C GLY A 58 -9.74 13.47 -9.22
N ARG A 59 -9.02 14.37 -8.52
CA ARG A 59 -8.93 15.79 -8.92
C ARG A 59 -8.15 15.97 -10.21
N TYR A 60 -7.02 15.28 -10.35
CA TYR A 60 -6.19 15.38 -11.56
C TYR A 60 -6.87 14.84 -12.81
N VAL A 61 -7.59 13.71 -12.69
CA VAL A 61 -8.39 13.13 -13.79
C VAL A 61 -9.42 14.15 -14.29
N LYS A 62 -10.15 14.80 -13.38
CA LYS A 62 -11.13 15.84 -13.72
C LYS A 62 -10.48 17.05 -14.39
N LEU A 63 -9.35 17.52 -13.85
CA LEU A 63 -8.62 18.65 -14.40
C LEU A 63 -8.11 18.37 -15.83
N ALA A 64 -7.60 17.16 -16.05
CA ALA A 64 -7.07 16.71 -17.32
C ALA A 64 -8.17 16.30 -18.33
N LYS A 65 -9.46 16.32 -17.93
CA LYS A 65 -10.60 15.90 -18.75
C LYS A 65 -10.45 14.49 -19.34
N ILE A 66 -9.89 13.56 -18.56
CA ILE A 66 -9.74 12.16 -18.97
C ILE A 66 -11.10 11.48 -18.87
N GLU A 67 -11.55 10.86 -19.96
CA GLU A 67 -12.82 10.14 -20.04
C GLU A 67 -12.71 8.72 -19.47
N PRO A 68 -13.69 8.26 -18.66
CA PRO A 68 -13.78 6.87 -18.24
C PRO A 68 -13.89 5.93 -19.46
N GLN A 69 -13.33 4.71 -19.34
CA GLN A 69 -13.48 3.63 -20.34
C GLN A 69 -14.56 2.65 -19.88
#